data_AF-A0A950KX02-F1
#
_entry.id   AF-A0A950KX02-F1
#
_cell.length_a   1.000
_cell.length_b   1.000
_cell.length_c   1.000
_cell.angle_alpha   90.00
_cell.angle_beta   90.00
_cell.angle_gamma   90.00
#
_symmetry.space_group_name_H-M   'P 1'
#
loop_
_entity.id
_entity.type
_entity.pdbx_description
1 polymer ?
#
loop_
_entity_poly.entity_id
_entity_poly.type
_entity_poly.pdbx_seq_one_letter_code
_entity_poly.pdbx_strand_id
1 'polypeptide(L)'
;MHALASSVALMVALAAAPTPTPFPLGTLEPFAAPGSTAPPLPNIGRVRSATPACAAMRDLIIPSFAAARRSDVTFEQTRKRLPDYAELVSDPLHRADIYRESALARIDGDATKLMEEAQTISKALGDPRFRNTGDADVVAEKRALEELYEAVASRAYTLNEFVMRQRVAIAKNGIDTSTSAFGGNSRIPQMQATAQPLPALTAPPGMPVLLGNNLSDKQVMNQWSGDMSNVVRYYENQSAKTFLPIAQRCRG
;
A
#
# COMPACT_ATOMS: atom_id res chain seq x y z
N MET A 1 -23.83 57.31 -44.15
CA MET A 1 -24.25 56.41 -43.05
C MET A 1 -23.43 55.13 -43.17
N HIS A 2 -22.51 54.91 -42.23
CA HIS A 2 -21.58 53.78 -42.24
C HIS A 2 -22.21 52.61 -41.46
N ALA A 3 -22.24 51.41 -42.04
CA ALA A 3 -22.57 50.18 -41.33
C ALA A 3 -21.44 49.17 -41.55
N LEU A 4 -20.69 48.91 -40.47
CA LEU A 4 -19.62 47.93 -40.38
C LEU A 4 -20.22 46.52 -40.24
N ALA A 5 -19.79 45.59 -41.08
CA ALA A 5 -20.13 44.17 -40.96
C ALA A 5 -19.16 43.48 -40.00
N SER A 6 -19.70 42.84 -38.96
CA SER A 6 -18.95 42.08 -37.95
C SER A 6 -18.73 40.63 -38.39
N SER A 7 -17.48 40.19 -38.34
CA SER A 7 -17.05 38.80 -38.54
C SER A 7 -17.25 37.99 -37.25
N VAL A 8 -17.96 36.86 -37.34
CA VAL A 8 -18.08 35.87 -36.25
C VAL A 8 -16.97 34.83 -36.41
N ALA A 9 -16.06 34.76 -35.44
CA ALA A 9 -15.03 33.73 -35.35
C ALA A 9 -15.59 32.50 -34.62
N LEU A 10 -15.59 31.35 -35.30
CA LEU A 10 -15.96 30.05 -34.77
C LEU A 10 -14.75 29.46 -34.01
N MET A 11 -14.80 29.40 -32.67
CA MET A 11 -13.83 28.64 -31.89
C MET A 11 -14.30 27.20 -31.71
N VAL A 12 -13.54 26.25 -32.26
CA VAL A 12 -13.70 24.82 -32.03
C VAL A 12 -13.00 24.48 -30.71
N ALA A 13 -13.78 24.24 -29.65
CA ALA A 13 -13.28 23.70 -28.39
C ALA A 13 -13.12 22.17 -28.52
N LEU A 14 -11.89 21.69 -28.73
CA LEU A 14 -11.54 20.30 -28.52
C LEU A 14 -11.59 20.02 -27.00
N ALA A 15 -12.66 19.37 -26.55
CA ALA A 15 -12.72 18.78 -25.23
C ALA A 15 -11.77 17.57 -25.18
N ALA A 16 -10.56 17.80 -24.67
CA ALA A 16 -9.66 16.73 -24.28
C ALA A 16 -10.30 15.97 -23.11
N ALA A 17 -10.67 14.71 -23.36
CA ALA A 17 -11.06 13.79 -22.30
C ALA A 17 -9.88 13.65 -21.31
N PRO A 18 -10.11 13.75 -19.99
CA PRO A 18 -9.04 13.52 -19.02
C PRO A 18 -8.64 12.04 -19.08
N THR A 19 -7.46 11.78 -19.61
CA THR A 19 -6.73 10.53 -19.42
C THR A 19 -6.47 10.36 -17.93
N PRO A 20 -6.80 9.21 -17.31
CA PRO A 20 -6.43 8.94 -15.93
C PRO A 20 -4.90 8.90 -15.85
N THR A 21 -4.30 9.94 -15.30
CA THR A 21 -2.89 9.95 -14.95
C THR A 21 -2.68 8.95 -13.83
N PRO A 22 -1.82 7.92 -13.99
CA PRO A 22 -1.36 7.15 -12.84
C PRO A 22 -0.67 8.12 -11.88
N PHE A 23 -1.19 8.25 -10.66
CA PHE A 23 -0.57 9.08 -9.64
C PHE A 23 0.86 8.59 -9.38
N PRO A 24 1.85 9.48 -9.33
CA PRO A 24 3.21 9.10 -8.96
C PRO A 24 3.19 8.58 -7.52
N LEU A 25 3.73 7.37 -7.33
CA LEU A 25 3.96 6.64 -6.07
C LEU A 25 4.86 7.40 -5.05
N GLY A 26 4.88 8.73 -5.01
CA GLY A 26 5.93 9.51 -4.34
C GLY A 26 5.49 10.68 -3.47
N THR A 27 4.20 10.99 -3.35
CA THR A 27 3.72 12.06 -2.45
C THR A 27 2.83 11.45 -1.38
N LEU A 28 3.43 10.95 -0.31
CA LEU A 28 2.73 10.69 0.94
C LEU A 28 2.24 12.05 1.46
N GLU A 29 0.92 12.23 1.55
CA GLU A 29 0.29 13.35 2.26
C GLU A 29 0.86 13.46 3.70
N PRO A 30 0.85 14.66 4.31
CA PRO A 30 1.35 14.85 5.67
C PRO A 30 0.65 13.87 6.63
N PHE A 31 1.48 13.12 7.37
CA PHE A 31 1.08 12.01 8.24
C PHE A 31 -0.06 12.42 9.19
N ALA A 32 -1.25 11.86 8.96
CA ALA A 32 -2.40 12.06 9.82
C ALA A 32 -2.14 11.51 11.23
N ALA A 33 -2.61 12.24 12.26
CA ALA A 33 -2.55 11.80 13.65
C ALA A 33 -3.28 10.45 13.83
N PRO A 34 -2.84 9.57 14.76
CA PRO A 34 -3.42 8.25 14.92
C PRO A 34 -4.88 8.34 15.38
N GLY A 35 -5.81 8.07 14.47
CA GLY A 35 -7.24 7.95 14.79
C GLY A 35 -7.57 6.63 15.49
N SER A 36 -8.69 6.59 16.21
CA SER A 36 -9.29 5.32 16.67
C SER A 36 -9.73 4.48 15.48
N THR A 37 -9.66 3.15 15.56
CA THR A 37 -10.14 2.24 14.49
C THR A 37 -11.64 2.42 14.27
N ALA A 38 -12.08 2.53 13.01
CA ALA A 38 -13.49 2.60 12.65
C ALA A 38 -14.26 1.36 13.13
N PRO A 39 -15.50 1.51 13.62
CA PRO A 39 -16.33 0.36 13.96
C PRO A 39 -16.67 -0.47 12.71
N PRO A 40 -16.93 -1.77 12.85
CA PRO A 40 -17.41 -2.59 11.73
C PRO A 40 -18.73 -2.04 11.17
N LEU A 41 -18.88 -2.12 9.85
CA LEU A 41 -20.16 -1.82 9.21
C LEU A 41 -21.24 -2.83 9.66
N PRO A 42 -22.49 -2.39 9.85
CA PRO A 42 -23.57 -3.28 10.27
C PRO A 42 -23.87 -4.30 9.17
N ASN A 43 -24.29 -5.50 9.56
CA ASN A 43 -24.77 -6.51 8.61
C ASN A 43 -26.13 -6.07 8.05
N ILE A 44 -26.17 -5.76 6.75
CA ILE A 44 -27.38 -5.44 6.00
C ILE A 44 -27.90 -6.76 5.42
N GLY A 45 -29.04 -7.24 5.93
CA GLY A 45 -29.66 -8.48 5.46
C GLY A 45 -29.94 -8.47 3.95
N ARG A 46 -30.06 -9.65 3.34
CA ARG A 46 -30.28 -9.78 1.88
C ARG A 46 -31.69 -9.44 1.41
N VAL A 47 -32.65 -9.24 2.31
CA VAL A 47 -34.07 -9.56 2.02
C VAL A 47 -34.92 -8.38 1.57
N ARG A 48 -34.50 -7.11 1.65
CA ARG A 48 -35.43 -5.97 1.41
C ARG A 48 -34.95 -4.70 0.72
N SER A 49 -33.66 -4.48 0.46
CA SER A 49 -33.25 -3.14 0.00
C SER A 49 -33.49 -2.92 -1.51
N ALA A 50 -34.50 -2.12 -1.83
CA ALA A 50 -34.88 -1.77 -3.21
C ALA A 50 -34.00 -0.69 -3.85
N THR A 51 -33.17 0.02 -3.06
CA THR A 51 -32.36 1.14 -3.58
C THR A 51 -31.00 0.65 -4.12
N PRO A 52 -30.47 1.27 -5.18
CA PRO A 52 -29.14 0.97 -5.72
C PRO A 52 -28.02 1.10 -4.68
N ALA A 53 -28.06 2.15 -3.85
CA ALA A 53 -27.11 2.37 -2.75
C ALA A 53 -27.06 1.18 -1.77
N CYS A 54 -28.21 0.67 -1.32
CA CYS A 54 -28.20 -0.44 -0.37
C CYS A 54 -27.72 -1.77 -1.00
N ALA A 55 -27.97 -1.99 -2.29
CA ALA A 55 -27.43 -3.14 -3.01
C ALA A 55 -25.91 -3.03 -3.18
N ALA A 56 -25.39 -1.85 -3.53
CA ALA A 56 -23.95 -1.58 -3.60
C ALA A 56 -23.29 -1.71 -2.22
N MET A 57 -23.89 -1.13 -1.17
CA MET A 57 -23.42 -1.27 0.20
C MET A 57 -23.26 -2.74 0.63
N ARG A 58 -24.30 -3.55 0.41
CA ARG A 58 -24.34 -4.95 0.82
C ARG A 58 -23.34 -5.82 0.07
N ASP A 59 -23.27 -5.68 -1.25
CA ASP A 59 -22.55 -6.62 -2.10
C ASP A 59 -21.12 -6.17 -2.41
N LEU A 60 -20.84 -4.87 -2.33
CA LEU A 60 -19.56 -4.26 -2.73
C LEU A 60 -18.86 -3.62 -1.54
N ILE A 61 -19.51 -2.69 -0.85
CA ILE A 61 -18.86 -1.89 0.19
C ILE A 61 -18.54 -2.71 1.44
N ILE A 62 -19.52 -3.42 2.02
CA ILE A 62 -19.31 -4.21 3.24
C ILE A 62 -18.23 -5.28 3.05
N PRO A 63 -18.23 -6.09 1.97
CA PRO A 63 -17.16 -7.06 1.73
C PRO A 63 -15.78 -6.40 1.53
N SER A 64 -15.74 -5.26 0.84
CA SER A 64 -14.49 -4.53 0.58
C SER A 64 -13.92 -3.89 1.84
N PHE A 65 -14.77 -3.30 2.68
CA PHE A 65 -14.37 -2.77 3.98
C PHE A 65 -13.90 -3.88 4.92
N ALA A 66 -14.54 -5.06 4.87
CA ALA A 66 -14.05 -6.23 5.59
C ALA A 66 -12.67 -6.72 5.06
N ALA A 67 -12.42 -6.62 3.75
CA ALA A 67 -11.12 -6.92 3.14
C ALA A 67 -10.02 -5.96 3.63
N ALA A 68 -10.30 -4.65 3.67
CA ALA A 68 -9.39 -3.65 4.25
C ALA A 68 -9.02 -4.01 5.70
N ARG A 69 -10.00 -4.39 6.52
CA ARG A 69 -9.73 -4.80 7.91
C ARG A 69 -8.92 -6.09 8.03
N ARG A 70 -9.08 -7.07 7.12
CA ARG A 70 -8.22 -8.26 7.09
C ARG A 70 -6.79 -7.92 6.65
N SER A 71 -6.65 -6.96 5.73
CA SER A 71 -5.36 -6.39 5.34
C SER A 71 -4.67 -5.74 6.54
N ASP A 72 -5.41 -4.99 7.38
CA ASP A 72 -4.88 -4.41 8.62
C ASP A 72 -4.37 -5.45 9.61
N VAL A 73 -5.15 -6.51 9.88
CA VAL A 73 -4.73 -7.61 10.76
C VAL A 73 -3.47 -8.30 10.24
N THR A 74 -3.38 -8.51 8.93
CA THR A 74 -2.20 -9.10 8.30
C THR A 74 -0.99 -8.18 8.47
N PHE A 75 -1.16 -6.88 8.20
CA PHE A 75 -0.10 -5.90 8.30
C PHE A 75 0.38 -5.69 9.73
N GLU A 76 -0.49 -5.78 10.75
CA GLU A 76 -0.06 -5.76 12.16
C GLU A 76 0.90 -6.91 12.49
N GLN A 77 0.75 -8.08 11.86
CA GLN A 77 1.73 -9.17 12.01
C GLN A 77 3.03 -8.85 11.28
N THR A 78 2.96 -8.26 10.09
CA THR A 78 4.14 -7.78 9.36
C THR A 78 4.91 -6.74 10.17
N ARG A 79 4.23 -5.80 10.82
CA ARG A 79 4.83 -4.77 11.68
C ARG A 79 5.66 -5.36 12.82
N LYS A 80 5.25 -6.49 13.37
CA LYS A 80 6.02 -7.21 14.40
C LYS A 80 7.28 -7.85 13.83
N ARG A 81 7.24 -8.31 12.57
CA ARG A 81 8.33 -9.03 11.89
C ARG A 81 9.38 -8.12 11.25
N LEU A 82 9.00 -6.90 10.85
CA LEU A 82 9.92 -5.96 10.19
C LEU A 82 11.14 -5.58 11.05
N PRO A 83 10.98 -5.28 12.35
CA PRO A 83 12.12 -5.05 13.25
C PRO A 83 13.02 -6.28 13.42
N ASP A 84 12.42 -7.48 13.50
CA ASP A 84 13.18 -8.74 13.59
C ASP A 84 14.00 -8.99 12.32
N TYR A 85 13.44 -8.67 11.15
CA TYR A 85 14.17 -8.73 9.89
C TYR A 85 15.34 -7.74 9.87
N ALA A 86 15.13 -6.51 10.33
CA ALA A 86 16.19 -5.50 10.42
C ALA A 86 17.36 -5.95 11.31
N GLU A 87 17.07 -6.64 12.41
CA GLU A 87 18.08 -7.26 13.27
C GLU A 87 18.93 -8.27 12.51
N LEU A 88 18.29 -9.20 11.78
CA LEU A 88 18.97 -10.22 10.97
C LEU A 88 19.86 -9.63 9.86
N VAL A 89 19.49 -8.47 9.30
CA VAL A 89 20.33 -7.77 8.32
C VAL A 89 21.58 -7.17 8.96
N SER A 90 21.45 -6.67 10.19
CA SER A 90 22.54 -6.08 10.95
C SER A 90 23.48 -7.12 11.57
N ASP A 91 23.01 -8.34 11.81
CA ASP A 91 23.77 -9.42 12.44
C ASP A 91 24.83 -10.02 11.48
N PRO A 92 26.13 -9.90 11.78
CA PRO A 92 27.20 -10.46 10.96
C PRO A 92 27.10 -11.98 10.75
N LEU A 93 26.54 -12.73 11.70
CA LEU A 93 26.44 -14.20 11.62
C LEU A 93 25.32 -14.66 10.70
N HIS A 94 24.22 -13.91 10.64
CA HIS A 94 23.01 -14.30 9.89
C HIS A 94 22.78 -13.45 8.64
N ARG A 95 23.64 -12.47 8.36
CA ARG A 95 23.51 -11.54 7.21
C ARG A 95 23.46 -12.24 5.85
N ALA A 96 24.07 -13.42 5.73
CA ALA A 96 24.14 -14.23 4.50
C ALA A 96 23.45 -15.60 4.62
N ASP A 97 22.68 -15.85 5.69
CA ASP A 97 22.16 -17.18 6.01
C ASP A 97 20.66 -17.33 5.71
N ILE A 98 20.20 -18.59 5.65
CA ILE A 98 18.82 -19.03 5.40
C ILE A 98 17.79 -18.35 6.31
N TYR A 99 18.20 -17.94 7.52
CA TYR A 99 17.31 -17.23 8.46
C TYR A 99 16.84 -15.89 7.90
N ARG A 100 17.73 -15.11 7.28
CA ARG A 100 17.38 -13.83 6.65
C ARG A 100 16.43 -14.03 5.48
N GLU A 101 16.70 -15.02 4.62
CA GLU A 101 15.83 -15.35 3.49
C GLU A 101 14.46 -15.84 3.96
N SER A 102 14.40 -16.68 5.00
CA SER A 102 13.14 -17.18 5.56
C SER A 102 12.31 -16.07 6.20
N ALA A 103 12.95 -15.11 6.88
CA ALA A 103 12.29 -13.96 7.46
C ALA A 103 11.72 -13.05 6.36
N LEU A 104 12.50 -12.80 5.30
CA LEU A 104 12.05 -12.03 4.14
C LEU A 104 10.90 -12.72 3.40
N ALA A 105 10.95 -14.05 3.23
CA ALA A 105 9.89 -14.83 2.59
C ALA A 105 8.56 -14.76 3.36
N ARG A 106 8.59 -14.63 4.69
CA ARG A 106 7.37 -14.40 5.49
C ARG A 106 6.78 -13.01 5.22
N ILE A 107 7.62 -11.98 5.14
CA ILE A 107 7.18 -10.61 4.81
C ILE A 107 6.63 -10.57 3.38
N ASP A 108 7.23 -11.30 2.45
CA ASP A 108 6.76 -11.45 1.07
C ASP A 108 5.38 -12.13 0.99
N GLY A 109 5.19 -13.21 1.76
CA GLY A 109 3.90 -13.88 1.89
C GLY A 109 2.82 -12.97 2.44
N ASP A 110 3.16 -12.10 3.40
CA ASP A 110 2.22 -11.08 3.89
C ASP A 110 1.93 -10.03 2.80
N ALA A 111 2.96 -9.49 2.11
CA ALA A 111 2.79 -8.52 1.04
C ALA A 111 1.86 -9.05 -0.07
N THR A 112 2.01 -10.32 -0.44
CA THR A 112 1.13 -11.01 -1.38
C THR A 112 -0.32 -11.01 -0.92
N LYS A 113 -0.57 -11.37 0.35
CA LYS A 113 -1.93 -11.34 0.93
C LYS A 113 -2.51 -9.93 0.96
N LEU A 114 -1.71 -8.91 1.29
CA LEU A 114 -2.18 -7.52 1.28
C LEU A 114 -2.61 -7.08 -0.12
N MET A 115 -1.87 -7.49 -1.16
CA MET A 115 -2.25 -7.23 -2.55
C MET A 115 -3.53 -7.97 -2.95
N GLU A 116 -3.74 -9.21 -2.50
CA GLU A 116 -4.98 -9.97 -2.74
C GLU A 116 -6.20 -9.27 -2.12
N GLU A 117 -6.06 -8.74 -0.89
CA GLU A 117 -7.13 -7.95 -0.26
C GLU A 117 -7.37 -6.63 -1.01
N ALA A 118 -6.32 -5.95 -1.47
CA ALA A 118 -6.46 -4.77 -2.32
C ALA A 118 -7.19 -5.09 -3.65
N GLN A 119 -6.88 -6.23 -4.27
CA GLN A 119 -7.58 -6.69 -5.47
C GLN A 119 -9.06 -6.98 -5.22
N THR A 120 -9.44 -7.44 -4.02
CA THR A 120 -10.84 -7.63 -3.65
C THR A 120 -11.61 -6.31 -3.71
N ILE A 121 -11.02 -5.23 -3.19
CA ILE A 121 -11.59 -3.88 -3.26
C ILE A 121 -11.63 -3.37 -4.72
N SER A 122 -10.53 -3.56 -5.47
CA SER A 122 -10.44 -3.18 -6.89
C SER A 122 -11.53 -3.84 -7.75
N LYS A 123 -11.79 -5.14 -7.52
CA LYS A 123 -12.88 -5.87 -8.19
C LYS A 123 -14.25 -5.26 -7.90
N ALA A 124 -14.50 -4.83 -6.66
CA ALA A 124 -15.73 -4.16 -6.29
C ALA A 124 -15.87 -2.80 -7.00
N LEU A 125 -14.80 -2.01 -7.09
CA LEU A 125 -14.78 -0.75 -7.84
C LEU A 125 -15.06 -0.93 -9.35
N GLY A 126 -14.70 -2.09 -9.89
CA GLY A 126 -14.98 -2.45 -11.28
C GLY A 126 -16.43 -2.83 -11.58
N ASP A 127 -17.29 -2.99 -10.56
CA ASP A 127 -18.67 -3.45 -10.71
C ASP A 127 -19.52 -2.48 -11.57
N PRO A 128 -20.34 -2.99 -12.50
CA PRO A 128 -21.19 -2.15 -13.35
C PRO A 128 -22.13 -1.21 -12.59
N ARG A 129 -22.51 -1.51 -11.34
CA ARG A 129 -23.37 -0.65 -10.51
C ARG A 129 -22.73 0.70 -10.19
N PHE A 130 -21.40 0.80 -10.25
CA PHE A 130 -20.66 2.06 -10.09
C PHE A 130 -20.45 2.82 -11.41
N ARG A 131 -20.92 2.28 -12.54
CA ARG A 131 -20.82 2.92 -13.86
C ARG A 131 -22.15 3.60 -14.18
N ASN A 132 -22.11 4.91 -14.43
CA ASN A 132 -23.25 5.72 -14.91
C ASN A 132 -24.47 5.76 -13.95
N THR A 133 -24.22 5.77 -12.64
CA THR A 133 -25.28 6.00 -11.65
C THR A 133 -25.52 7.50 -11.44
N GLY A 134 -26.78 7.91 -11.39
CA GLY A 134 -27.19 9.25 -10.97
C GLY A 134 -27.48 9.35 -9.46
N ASP A 135 -27.37 8.24 -8.74
CA ASP A 135 -27.61 8.19 -7.29
C ASP A 135 -26.41 8.77 -6.54
N ALA A 136 -26.63 9.89 -5.84
CA ALA A 136 -25.59 10.59 -5.09
C ALA A 136 -24.97 9.72 -3.98
N ASP A 137 -25.75 8.81 -3.37
CA ASP A 137 -25.25 7.91 -2.34
C ASP A 137 -24.28 6.89 -2.95
N VAL A 138 -24.60 6.31 -4.12
CA VAL A 138 -23.72 5.36 -4.81
C VAL A 138 -22.43 6.05 -5.29
N VAL A 139 -22.51 7.30 -5.74
CA VAL A 139 -21.32 8.09 -6.10
C VAL A 139 -20.43 8.34 -4.89
N ALA A 140 -21.02 8.70 -3.74
CA ALA A 140 -20.28 8.91 -2.50
C ALA A 140 -19.64 7.61 -2.00
N GLU A 141 -20.37 6.48 -2.06
CA GLU A 141 -19.85 5.15 -1.72
C GLU A 141 -18.66 4.78 -2.58
N LYS A 142 -18.76 4.95 -3.90
CA LYS A 142 -17.69 4.65 -4.83
C LYS A 142 -16.44 5.48 -4.51
N ARG A 143 -16.59 6.80 -4.37
CA ARG A 143 -15.48 7.70 -4.07
C ARG A 143 -14.77 7.32 -2.77
N ALA A 144 -15.54 7.09 -1.70
CA ALA A 144 -14.98 6.66 -0.42
C ALA A 144 -14.29 5.29 -0.51
N LEU A 145 -14.76 4.40 -1.40
CA LEU A 145 -14.11 3.11 -1.66
C LEU A 145 -12.83 3.25 -2.49
N GLU A 146 -12.78 4.18 -3.45
CA GLU A 146 -11.58 4.52 -4.24
C GLU A 146 -10.47 5.04 -3.33
N GLU A 147 -10.78 6.01 -2.45
CA GLU A 147 -9.83 6.55 -1.48
C GLU A 147 -9.29 5.46 -0.53
N LEU A 148 -10.16 4.55 -0.06
CA LEU A 148 -9.74 3.40 0.76
C LEU A 148 -8.85 2.43 -0.02
N TYR A 149 -9.23 2.13 -1.28
CA TYR A 149 -8.45 1.26 -2.15
C TYR A 149 -7.04 1.79 -2.36
N GLU A 150 -6.91 3.09 -2.68
CA GLU A 150 -5.61 3.71 -2.91
C GLU A 150 -4.70 3.59 -1.69
N ALA A 151 -5.24 3.82 -0.48
CA ALA A 151 -4.47 3.66 0.75
C ALA A 151 -4.02 2.21 0.99
N VAL A 152 -4.94 1.24 0.87
CA VAL A 152 -4.63 -0.19 1.08
C VAL A 152 -3.66 -0.71 0.03
N ALA A 153 -3.86 -0.34 -1.24
CA ALA A 153 -3.02 -0.72 -2.36
C ALA A 153 -1.62 -0.11 -2.23
N SER A 154 -1.52 1.19 -1.89
CA SER A 154 -0.26 1.88 -1.64
C SER A 154 0.58 1.14 -0.59
N ARG A 155 -0.01 0.82 0.57
CA ARG A 155 0.67 0.03 1.61
C ARG A 155 1.17 -1.33 1.09
N ALA A 156 0.33 -2.05 0.34
CA ALA A 156 0.69 -3.35 -0.21
C ALA A 156 1.86 -3.25 -1.22
N TYR A 157 1.81 -2.26 -2.11
CA TYR A 157 2.87 -2.02 -3.11
C TYR A 157 4.18 -1.56 -2.48
N THR A 158 4.12 -0.65 -1.51
CA THR A 158 5.31 -0.19 -0.78
C THR A 158 5.99 -1.35 -0.03
N LEU A 159 5.22 -2.23 0.60
CA LEU A 159 5.78 -3.43 1.25
C LEU A 159 6.37 -4.41 0.24
N ASN A 160 5.70 -4.66 -0.89
CA ASN A 160 6.22 -5.52 -1.95
C ASN A 160 7.53 -4.95 -2.53
N GLU A 161 7.58 -3.65 -2.82
CA GLU A 161 8.79 -3.01 -3.33
C GLU A 161 9.96 -3.17 -2.35
N PHE A 162 9.70 -3.00 -1.04
CA PHE A 162 10.70 -3.27 -0.02
C PHE A 162 11.23 -4.71 -0.12
N VAL A 163 10.34 -5.70 -0.19
CA VAL A 163 10.73 -7.11 -0.30
C VAL A 163 11.57 -7.36 -1.55
N MET A 164 11.15 -6.84 -2.70
CA MET A 164 11.88 -7.01 -3.96
C MET A 164 13.29 -6.42 -3.89
N ARG A 165 13.46 -5.23 -3.28
CA ARG A 165 14.78 -4.63 -3.07
C ARG A 165 15.66 -5.47 -2.16
N GLN A 166 15.09 -6.00 -1.08
CA GLN A 166 15.82 -6.87 -0.16
C GLN A 166 16.23 -8.18 -0.83
N ARG A 167 15.36 -8.79 -1.66
CA ARG A 167 15.70 -9.97 -2.46
C ARG A 167 16.87 -9.70 -3.40
N VAL A 168 16.87 -8.56 -4.10
CA VAL A 168 17.98 -8.15 -4.98
C VAL A 168 19.26 -7.92 -4.18
N ALA A 169 19.18 -7.31 -3.00
CA ALA A 169 20.34 -7.10 -2.14
C ALA A 169 20.95 -8.43 -1.64
N ILE A 170 20.12 -9.41 -1.26
CA ILE A 170 20.57 -10.76 -0.90
C ILE A 170 21.25 -11.42 -2.10
N ALA A 171 20.63 -11.40 -3.28
CA ALA A 171 21.17 -12.02 -4.48
C ALA A 171 22.54 -11.44 -4.88
N LYS A 172 22.71 -10.11 -4.80
CA LYS A 172 24.01 -9.45 -5.06
C LYS A 172 25.09 -9.88 -4.07
N ASN A 173 24.78 -9.87 -2.78
CA ASN A 173 25.76 -10.25 -1.74
C ASN A 173 26.11 -11.75 -1.76
N GLY A 174 25.20 -12.61 -2.26
CA GLY A 174 25.45 -14.04 -2.47
C GLY A 174 26.41 -14.33 -3.64
N ILE A 175 26.40 -13.48 -4.67
CA ILE A 175 27.33 -13.61 -5.80
C ILE A 175 28.77 -13.33 -5.36
N ASP A 176 28.99 -12.30 -4.53
CA ASP A 176 30.34 -11.90 -4.05
C ASP A 176 30.97 -12.90 -3.06
N THR A 177 30.15 -13.67 -2.34
CA THR A 177 30.62 -14.71 -1.42
C THR A 177 30.92 -16.05 -2.12
N SER A 178 30.24 -16.35 -3.23
CA SER A 178 30.43 -17.59 -4.00
C SER A 178 31.70 -17.62 -4.86
N THR A 179 32.21 -16.46 -5.30
CA THR A 179 33.49 -16.35 -6.04
C THR A 179 34.72 -16.48 -5.15
N SER A 180 34.56 -16.39 -3.83
CA SER A 180 35.66 -16.47 -2.86
C SER A 180 35.88 -17.89 -2.30
N ALA A 181 34.95 -18.83 -2.55
CA ALA A 181 34.95 -20.15 -1.90
C ALA A 181 35.57 -21.29 -2.73
N PHE A 182 35.99 -21.04 -3.99
CA PHE A 182 36.60 -22.04 -4.88
C PHE A 182 38.09 -21.80 -5.21
N GLY A 183 38.79 -20.94 -4.46
CA GLY A 183 40.23 -20.72 -4.60
C GLY A 183 41.02 -21.35 -3.45
N GLY A 184 41.71 -22.45 -3.71
CA GLY A 184 42.48 -23.20 -2.71
C GLY A 184 43.62 -22.42 -2.04
N ASN A 185 43.91 -22.83 -0.79
CA ASN A 185 45.14 -22.63 -0.01
C ASN A 185 46.08 -21.49 -0.44
N SER A 186 45.93 -20.32 0.19
CA SER A 186 47.04 -19.38 0.43
C SER A 186 46.71 -18.49 1.63
N ARG A 187 47.50 -18.60 2.70
CA ARG A 187 47.47 -17.69 3.87
C ARG A 187 47.94 -16.29 3.46
N ILE A 188 47.11 -15.24 3.60
CA ILE A 188 47.55 -13.86 3.89
C ILE A 188 46.45 -13.12 4.70
N PRO A 189 46.72 -11.99 5.39
CA PRO A 189 46.34 -11.71 6.77
C PRO A 189 44.95 -11.08 6.92
N GLN A 190 44.44 -11.05 8.17
CA GLN A 190 43.30 -10.23 8.59
C GLN A 190 43.39 -8.80 8.03
N MET A 191 42.74 -8.55 6.90
CA MET A 191 42.25 -7.23 6.57
C MET A 191 40.88 -7.11 7.22
N GLN A 192 40.76 -6.13 8.13
CA GLN A 192 39.47 -5.61 8.56
C GLN A 192 38.59 -5.49 7.33
N ALA A 193 37.50 -6.25 7.29
CA ALA A 193 36.41 -5.99 6.38
C ALA A 193 35.93 -4.58 6.72
N THR A 194 36.45 -3.59 6.00
CA THR A 194 35.81 -2.29 5.91
C THR A 194 34.40 -2.60 5.47
N ALA A 195 33.44 -2.34 6.35
CA ALA A 195 32.03 -2.48 6.06
C ALA A 195 31.77 -1.72 4.77
N GLN A 196 31.69 -2.46 3.66
CA GLN A 196 31.34 -1.84 2.40
C GLN A 196 29.94 -1.27 2.61
N PRO A 197 29.73 0.03 2.37
CA PRO A 197 28.43 0.62 2.54
C PRO A 197 27.46 -0.16 1.66
N LEU A 198 26.44 -0.75 2.29
CA LEU A 198 25.34 -1.42 1.61
C LEU A 198 24.87 -0.48 0.47
N PRO A 199 24.75 -0.94 -0.79
CA PRO A 199 24.26 -0.10 -1.87
C PRO A 199 22.75 0.10 -1.68
N ALA A 200 22.41 1.02 -0.78
CA ALA A 200 21.05 1.42 -0.42
C ALA A 200 21.01 2.95 -0.24
N LEU A 201 21.52 3.72 -1.21
CA LEU A 201 21.50 5.19 -1.14
C LEU A 201 20.42 5.86 -2.00
N THR A 202 19.55 5.08 -2.64
CA THR A 202 18.36 5.61 -3.33
C THR A 202 17.16 4.70 -3.10
N ALA A 203 16.66 4.71 -1.87
CA ALA A 203 15.26 4.36 -1.63
C ALA A 203 14.38 5.44 -2.31
N PRO A 204 13.25 5.09 -2.93
CA PRO A 204 12.24 6.07 -3.32
C PRO A 204 11.81 6.86 -2.08
N PRO A 205 11.28 8.09 -2.25
CA PRO A 205 10.72 8.85 -1.15
C PRO A 205 9.77 7.96 -0.31
N GLY A 206 10.00 7.89 1.00
CA GLY A 206 9.14 7.15 1.92
C GLY A 206 9.49 5.67 2.16
N MET A 207 10.62 5.15 1.66
CA MET A 207 11.08 3.77 1.94
C MET A 207 12.27 3.74 2.93
N PRO A 208 12.34 2.75 3.83
CA PRO A 208 13.35 2.70 4.87
C PRO A 208 14.71 2.30 4.29
N VAL A 209 15.76 2.99 4.74
CA VAL A 209 17.15 2.64 4.45
C VAL A 209 17.73 1.96 5.68
N LEU A 210 18.23 0.74 5.49
CA LEU A 210 18.92 -0.01 6.55
C LEU A 210 20.41 0.34 6.53
N LEU A 211 20.89 0.90 7.63
CA LEU A 211 22.27 1.38 7.79
C LEU A 211 23.19 0.31 8.40
N GLY A 212 22.64 -0.83 8.82
CA GLY A 212 23.39 -1.91 9.48
C GLY A 212 23.58 -1.66 10.97
N ASN A 213 22.82 -0.73 11.57
CA ASN A 213 22.79 -0.48 13.00
C ASN A 213 21.44 -0.95 13.55
N ASN A 214 21.45 -2.08 14.27
CA ASN A 214 20.25 -2.77 14.77
C ASN A 214 19.23 -1.82 15.44
N LEU A 215 19.66 -0.96 16.36
CA LEU A 215 18.75 -0.07 17.08
C LEU A 215 18.12 0.99 16.16
N SER A 216 18.94 1.61 15.31
CA SER A 216 18.47 2.65 14.37
C SER A 216 17.54 2.03 13.31
N ASP A 217 17.92 0.89 12.77
CA ASP A 217 17.19 0.17 11.74
C ASP A 217 15.82 -0.32 12.24
N LYS A 218 15.76 -0.83 13.48
CA LYS A 218 14.49 -1.19 14.14
C LYS A 218 13.57 0.02 14.31
N GLN A 219 14.10 1.16 14.74
CA GLN A 219 13.32 2.38 14.91
C GLN A 219 12.76 2.88 13.57
N VAL A 220 13.60 2.90 12.52
CA VAL A 220 13.19 3.26 11.16
C VAL A 220 12.09 2.34 10.65
N MET A 221 12.21 1.02 10.85
CA MET A 221 11.15 0.06 10.47
C MET A 221 9.85 0.25 11.24
N ASN A 222 9.94 0.50 12.55
CA ASN A 222 8.78 0.77 13.38
C ASN A 222 8.06 2.06 12.98
N GLN A 223 8.81 3.12 12.71
CA GLN A 223 8.27 4.40 12.25
C GLN A 223 7.62 4.25 10.87
N TRP A 224 8.37 3.77 9.88
CA TRP A 224 7.87 3.58 8.51
C TRP A 224 6.59 2.73 8.45
N SER A 225 6.58 1.63 9.19
CA SER A 225 5.41 0.75 9.24
C SER A 225 4.26 1.31 10.07
N GLY A 226 4.57 2.14 11.08
CA GLY A 226 3.58 2.94 11.80
C GLY A 226 2.90 3.97 10.89
N ASP A 227 3.68 4.69 10.09
CA ASP A 227 3.19 5.70 9.15
C ASP A 227 2.25 5.10 8.11
N MET A 228 2.63 3.97 7.50
CA MET A 228 1.74 3.20 6.61
C MET A 228 0.43 2.78 7.29
N SER A 229 0.49 2.34 8.55
CA SER A 229 -0.70 1.97 9.30
C SER A 229 -1.61 3.16 9.60
N ASN A 230 -1.02 4.33 9.88
CA ASN A 230 -1.77 5.55 10.19
C ASN A 230 -2.52 6.10 8.97
N VAL A 231 -1.86 6.08 7.80
CA VAL A 231 -2.48 6.50 6.53
C VAL A 231 -3.70 5.65 6.19
N VAL A 232 -3.57 4.31 6.21
CA VAL A 232 -4.72 3.43 5.92
C VAL A 232 -5.84 3.64 6.93
N ARG A 233 -5.51 3.75 8.22
CA ARG A 233 -6.51 4.00 9.26
C ARG A 233 -7.23 5.34 9.08
N TYR A 234 -6.54 6.37 8.63
CA TYR A 234 -7.17 7.65 8.31
C TYR A 234 -8.25 7.47 7.23
N TYR A 235 -7.93 6.80 6.13
CA TYR A 235 -8.90 6.56 5.05
C TYR A 235 -10.01 5.60 5.47
N GLU A 236 -9.73 4.54 6.22
CA GLU A 236 -10.78 3.68 6.80
C GLU A 236 -11.78 4.50 7.63
N ASN A 237 -11.29 5.43 8.45
CA ASN A 237 -12.13 6.32 9.24
C ASN A 237 -12.94 7.30 8.39
N GLN A 238 -12.36 7.85 7.32
CA GLN A 238 -13.10 8.73 6.41
C GLN A 238 -14.17 7.96 5.64
N SER A 239 -13.83 6.81 5.08
CA SER A 239 -14.78 5.96 4.35
C SER A 239 -15.90 5.46 5.26
N ALA A 240 -15.59 5.10 6.51
CA ALA A 240 -16.60 4.70 7.49
C ALA A 240 -17.61 5.81 7.80
N LYS A 241 -17.21 7.09 7.83
CA LYS A 241 -18.14 8.21 8.00
C LYS A 241 -19.15 8.31 6.84
N THR A 242 -18.72 7.95 5.64
CA THR A 242 -19.60 7.88 4.46
C THR A 242 -20.48 6.64 4.51
N PHE A 243 -19.91 5.47 4.86
CA PHE A 243 -20.62 4.20 4.77
C PHE A 243 -21.65 3.99 5.89
N LEU A 244 -21.34 4.39 7.13
CA LEU A 244 -22.18 4.10 8.29
C LEU A 244 -23.60 4.67 8.19
N PRO A 245 -23.82 5.95 7.81
CA PRO A 245 -25.17 6.49 7.67
C PRO A 245 -25.98 5.77 6.59
N ILE A 246 -25.34 5.42 5.47
CA ILE A 246 -26.00 4.70 4.37
C ILE A 246 -26.37 3.29 4.83
N ALA A 247 -25.43 2.58 5.45
CA ALA A 247 -25.65 1.23 5.96
C ALA A 247 -26.75 1.16 7.04
N GLN A 248 -26.87 2.20 7.88
CA GLN A 248 -27.96 2.31 8.86
C GLN A 248 -29.33 2.48 8.18
N ARG A 249 -29.43 3.31 7.13
CA ARG A 249 -30.67 3.48 6.34
C ARG A 249 -31.10 2.17 5.66
N CYS A 250 -30.14 1.34 5.28
CA CYS A 250 -30.38 0.07 4.61
C CYS A 250 -30.80 -1.09 5.54
N ARG A 251 -30.81 -0.90 6.86
CA ARG A 251 -31.09 -1.95 7.86
C ARG A 251 -32.60 -2.20 8.08
N GLY A 252 -33.47 -1.30 7.63
CA GLY A 252 -34.94 -1.41 7.70
C GLY A 252 -35.54 -2.28 6.62
#